data_AF-A0A833V805-F1
#
_entry.id   AF-A0A833V805-F1
#
_cell.length_a   1.000
_cell.length_b   1.000
_cell.length_c   1.000
_cell.angle_alpha   90.00
_cell.angle_beta   90.00
_cell.angle_gamma   90.00
#
_symmetry.space_group_name_H-M   'P 1'
#
loop_
_entity.id
_entity.type
_entity.pdbx_description
1 polymer ?
#
loop_
_entity_poly.entity_id
_entity_poly.type
_entity_poly.pdbx_seq_one_letter_code
_entity_poly.pdbx_strand_id
1 'polypeptide(L)'
;MEEGSDYYVVRKGNTVAVYKNLSDCQAQVSSSVLDAAVSVYKGRAWSKETEGYLSSHGLKNPLYTIDASELNKDLFGALIPCSFQDVVGSSSGSNTDFKRKTPVSGFVNNFKDMALCILNFDGGAKGNPGKGGAGALLKTEDGRVICRLSEGLGVVTNNVAEYKALLLGLRYALIKGFKRIDVRGDSMLVVMQVQGKWKLKHKDMIELCKKVNEIKKSFTYFNIQHVRREFNSDADHQANLAIDLRDGQVSEVLGDGC
;
A
#
# COMPACT_ATOMS: atom_id res chain seq x y z
N MET A 1 28.32 -7.41 -32.59
CA MET A 1 27.84 -6.07 -32.24
C MET A 1 26.33 -6.09 -32.37
N GLU A 2 25.64 -5.94 -31.26
CA GLU A 2 24.35 -5.27 -31.16
C GLU A 2 24.32 -4.71 -29.73
N GLU A 3 24.54 -3.40 -29.62
CA GLU A 3 24.34 -2.68 -28.36
C GLU A 3 22.87 -2.85 -27.97
N GLY A 4 22.59 -3.51 -26.85
CA GLY A 4 21.23 -3.66 -26.36
C GLY A 4 20.61 -2.29 -26.14
N SER A 5 19.56 -1.98 -26.90
CA SER A 5 18.88 -0.69 -26.84
C SER A 5 18.36 -0.43 -25.42
N ASP A 6 18.48 0.82 -24.97
CA ASP A 6 17.89 1.27 -23.71
C ASP A 6 16.37 1.03 -23.68
N TYR A 7 15.80 0.88 -22.48
CA TYR A 7 14.35 0.82 -22.28
C TYR A 7 13.94 1.65 -21.06
N TYR A 8 12.68 2.06 -21.03
CA TYR A 8 12.12 2.93 -20.02
C TYR A 8 10.92 2.26 -19.35
N VAL A 9 10.91 2.24 -18.02
CA VAL A 9 9.82 1.68 -17.21
C VAL A 9 9.05 2.84 -16.58
N VAL A 10 7.74 2.88 -16.81
CA VAL A 10 6.83 3.89 -16.28
C VAL A 10 5.79 3.20 -15.40
N ARG A 11 5.63 3.66 -14.17
CA ARG A 11 4.54 3.22 -13.30
C ARG A 11 3.46 4.29 -13.24
N LYS A 12 2.20 3.88 -13.43
CA LYS A 12 1.00 4.70 -13.17
C LYS A 12 0.02 3.87 -12.36
N GLY A 13 -0.16 4.21 -11.08
CA GLY A 13 -0.97 3.40 -10.15
C GLY A 13 -0.38 2.00 -9.97
N ASN A 14 -1.14 0.97 -10.35
CA ASN A 14 -0.68 -0.43 -10.28
C ASN A 14 -0.18 -0.99 -11.63
N THR A 15 -0.21 -0.16 -12.67
CA THR A 15 0.23 -0.58 -14.00
C THR A 15 1.69 -0.17 -14.19
N VAL A 16 2.51 -1.14 -14.62
CA VAL A 16 3.91 -0.93 -15.00
C VAL A 16 4.04 -1.13 -16.50
N ALA A 17 4.43 -0.09 -17.23
CA ALA A 17 4.57 -0.09 -18.67
C ALA A 17 6.03 0.05 -19.07
N VAL A 18 6.43 -0.65 -20.14
CA VAL A 18 7.80 -0.62 -20.66
C VAL A 18 7.82 -0.04 -22.08
N TYR A 19 8.70 0.93 -22.33
CA TYR A 19 8.85 1.66 -23.58
C TYR A 19 10.26 1.51 -24.14
N LYS A 20 10.41 1.45 -25.47
CA LYS A 20 11.72 1.46 -26.14
C LYS A 20 12.35 2.85 -26.11
N ASN A 21 11.53 3.89 -26.33
CA ASN A 21 12.01 5.24 -26.52
C ASN A 21 11.40 6.19 -25.48
N LEU A 22 12.18 7.19 -25.05
CA LEU A 22 11.74 8.21 -24.10
C LEU A 22 10.59 9.08 -24.65
N SER A 23 10.57 9.31 -25.97
CA SER A 23 9.49 10.05 -26.65
C SER A 23 8.12 9.42 -26.43
N ASP A 24 8.07 8.09 -26.43
CA ASP A 24 6.82 7.33 -26.31
C ASP A 24 6.30 7.38 -24.87
N CYS A 25 7.22 7.41 -23.90
CA CYS A 25 6.93 7.71 -22.50
C CYS A 25 6.38 9.13 -22.34
N GLN A 26 6.98 10.13 -23.02
CA GLN A 26 6.57 11.54 -22.91
C GLN A 26 5.16 11.78 -23.46
N ALA A 27 4.78 11.14 -24.58
CA ALA A 27 3.44 11.29 -25.18
C ALA A 27 2.29 10.79 -24.27
N GLN A 28 2.56 9.82 -23.40
CA GLN A 28 1.55 9.27 -22.48
C GLN A 28 1.42 10.09 -21.19
N VAL A 29 2.54 10.63 -20.68
CA VAL A 29 2.58 11.42 -19.45
C VAL A 29 2.16 12.88 -19.70
N SER A 30 2.36 13.40 -20.91
CA SER A 30 1.99 14.78 -21.30
C SER A 30 0.48 15.05 -21.40
N SER A 31 -0.37 14.02 -21.35
CA SER A 31 -1.82 14.20 -21.20
C SER A 31 -2.29 14.26 -19.73
N SER A 32 -1.41 13.96 -18.77
CA SER A 32 -1.73 13.80 -17.35
C SER A 32 -0.74 14.56 -16.45
N VAL A 33 -0.26 15.73 -16.87
CA VAL A 33 0.83 16.53 -16.24
C VAL A 33 0.50 17.10 -14.85
N LEU A 34 -0.53 16.58 -14.18
CA LEU A 34 -0.86 16.92 -12.79
C LEU A 34 -0.91 15.69 -11.86
N ASP A 35 -0.53 14.51 -12.34
CA ASP A 35 -0.58 13.30 -11.52
C ASP A 35 0.79 13.03 -10.88
N ALA A 36 0.92 13.32 -9.58
CA ALA A 36 2.13 13.08 -8.78
C ALA A 36 2.49 11.58 -8.60
N ALA A 37 1.77 10.69 -9.28
CA ALA A 37 1.85 9.23 -9.17
C ALA A 37 2.63 8.55 -10.31
N VAL A 38 3.40 9.30 -11.12
CA VAL A 38 4.19 8.75 -12.24
C VAL A 38 5.68 8.68 -11.89
N SER A 39 6.29 7.50 -11.97
CA SER A 39 7.74 7.30 -11.76
C SER A 39 8.37 6.62 -12.97
N VAL A 40 9.54 7.12 -13.41
CA VAL A 40 10.22 6.67 -14.64
C VAL A 40 11.65 6.23 -14.39
N TYR A 41 12.02 5.08 -14.94
CA TYR A 41 13.32 4.45 -14.75
C TYR A 41 13.90 3.99 -16.09
N LYS A 42 15.22 4.04 -16.21
CA LYS A 42 15.96 3.55 -17.38
C LYS A 42 16.68 2.24 -17.04
N GLY A 43 16.53 1.23 -17.90
CA GLY A 43 17.27 -0.04 -17.82
C GLY A 43 18.10 -0.32 -19.07
N ARG A 44 19.05 -1.27 -18.98
CA ARG A 44 19.88 -1.74 -20.11
C ARG A 44 19.79 -3.25 -20.28
N ALA A 45 19.50 -3.68 -21.51
CA ALA A 45 19.54 -5.06 -22.02
C ALA A 45 18.59 -6.07 -21.33
N TRP A 46 18.01 -6.97 -22.12
CA TRP A 46 17.08 -8.01 -21.66
C TRP A 46 17.63 -9.42 -21.88
N SER A 47 17.10 -10.38 -21.13
CA SER A 47 17.18 -11.80 -21.48
C SER A 47 16.03 -12.17 -22.43
N LYS A 48 16.23 -13.20 -23.27
CA LYS A 48 15.21 -13.70 -24.20
C LYS A 48 13.96 -14.26 -23.50
N GLU A 49 14.08 -14.68 -22.25
CA GLU A 49 12.96 -15.19 -21.45
C GLU A 49 12.03 -14.06 -20.99
N THR A 50 12.60 -12.93 -20.58
CA THR A 50 11.83 -11.74 -20.18
C THR A 50 11.02 -11.18 -21.35
N GLU A 51 11.60 -11.15 -22.56
CA GLU A 51 10.90 -10.73 -23.78
C GLU A 51 9.65 -11.59 -24.07
N GLY A 52 9.76 -12.91 -23.87
CA GLY A 52 8.66 -13.86 -24.12
C GLY A 52 7.50 -13.72 -23.15
N TYR A 53 7.78 -13.58 -21.85
CA TYR A 53 6.76 -13.41 -20.82
C TYR A 53 5.96 -12.11 -21.03
N LEU A 54 6.68 -11.01 -21.27
CA LEU A 54 6.06 -9.71 -21.41
C LEU A 54 5.17 -9.60 -22.66
N SER A 55 5.57 -10.26 -23.76
CA SER A 55 4.81 -10.28 -25.03
C SER A 55 3.41 -10.87 -24.93
N SER A 56 3.12 -11.61 -23.86
CA SER A 56 1.86 -12.32 -23.70
C SER A 56 0.76 -11.55 -22.95
N HIS A 57 1.02 -10.35 -22.42
CA HIS A 57 0.11 -9.67 -21.47
C HIS A 57 -0.27 -8.21 -21.84
N GLY A 58 -0.46 -7.92 -23.13
CA GLY A 58 -0.58 -6.56 -23.64
C GLY A 58 -1.74 -5.66 -23.15
N LEU A 59 -1.51 -4.34 -23.23
CA LEU A 59 -2.46 -3.23 -23.39
C LEU A 59 -2.10 -2.45 -24.68
N LYS A 60 -2.91 -1.48 -25.13
CA LYS A 60 -2.67 -0.75 -26.40
C LYS A 60 -1.55 0.31 -26.30
N ASN A 61 -0.49 0.11 -27.09
CA ASN A 61 0.67 0.99 -27.35
C ASN A 61 1.82 1.15 -26.31
N PRO A 62 1.92 0.42 -25.19
CA PRO A 62 3.21 0.11 -24.58
C PRO A 62 3.83 -1.13 -25.25
N LEU A 63 5.15 -1.25 -25.22
CA LEU A 63 5.81 -2.46 -25.74
C LEU A 63 5.38 -3.67 -24.90
N TYR A 64 5.25 -3.46 -23.57
CA TYR A 64 4.73 -4.42 -22.60
C TYR A 64 4.06 -3.74 -21.42
N THR A 65 3.12 -4.44 -20.78
CA THR A 65 2.49 -4.00 -19.53
C THR A 65 2.42 -5.14 -18.53
N ILE A 66 2.59 -4.82 -17.25
CA ILE A 66 2.66 -5.79 -16.16
C ILE A 66 1.87 -5.21 -14.98
N ASP A 67 1.17 -6.05 -14.23
CA ASP A 67 0.66 -5.62 -12.92
C ASP A 67 1.84 -5.49 -11.93
N ALA A 68 1.78 -4.46 -11.08
CA ALA A 68 2.80 -4.24 -10.06
C ALA A 68 2.94 -5.43 -9.09
N SER A 69 1.91 -6.27 -8.91
CA SER A 69 1.98 -7.49 -8.10
C SER A 69 2.87 -8.58 -8.71
N GLU A 70 2.99 -8.62 -10.04
CA GLU A 70 3.77 -9.63 -10.78
C GLU A 70 5.26 -9.28 -10.88
N LEU A 71 5.67 -8.12 -10.35
CA LEU A 71 7.07 -7.71 -10.29
C LEU A 71 7.87 -8.63 -9.36
N ASN A 72 8.69 -9.49 -9.97
CA ASN A 72 9.72 -10.23 -9.25
C ASN A 72 11.09 -9.53 -9.33
N LYS A 73 12.02 -9.97 -8.48
CA LYS A 73 13.32 -9.32 -8.25
C LYS A 73 14.28 -9.40 -9.44
N ASP A 74 14.02 -10.31 -10.38
CA ASP A 74 14.94 -10.67 -11.45
C ASP A 74 14.47 -10.14 -12.83
N LEU A 75 13.27 -9.57 -12.90
CA LEU A 75 12.63 -9.23 -14.17
C LEU A 75 13.33 -8.11 -14.95
N PHE A 76 13.83 -7.07 -14.27
CA PHE A 76 14.39 -5.86 -14.89
C PHE A 76 15.88 -5.62 -14.59
N GLY A 77 16.52 -6.45 -13.76
CA GLY A 77 17.89 -6.21 -13.32
C GLY A 77 18.07 -4.85 -12.61
N ALA A 78 19.22 -4.21 -12.79
CA ALA A 78 19.53 -2.93 -12.14
C ALA A 78 18.95 -1.74 -12.91
N LEU A 79 18.07 -0.98 -12.27
CA LEU A 79 17.42 0.22 -12.84
C LEU A 79 18.04 1.52 -12.31
N ILE A 80 18.02 2.56 -13.13
CA ILE A 80 18.49 3.91 -12.79
C ILE A 80 17.28 4.88 -12.80
N PRO A 81 17.02 5.62 -11.71
CA PRO A 81 15.98 6.65 -11.69
C PRO A 81 16.30 7.79 -12.65
N CYS A 82 15.28 8.36 -13.32
CA CYS A 82 15.46 9.54 -14.17
C CYS A 82 14.45 10.63 -13.78
N SER A 83 14.94 11.86 -13.58
CA SER A 83 14.11 13.05 -13.38
C SER A 83 13.50 13.47 -14.72
N PHE A 84 12.18 13.70 -14.74
CA PHE A 84 11.47 14.16 -15.95
C PHE A 84 11.79 15.63 -16.32
N GLN A 85 12.44 16.38 -15.42
CA GLN A 85 12.63 17.82 -15.55
C GLN A 85 13.96 18.24 -16.22
N ASP A 86 14.92 17.32 -16.41
CA ASP A 86 16.28 17.69 -16.84
C ASP A 86 16.58 17.48 -18.34
N VAL A 87 15.57 17.29 -19.20
CA VAL A 87 15.81 17.05 -20.66
C VAL A 87 15.16 18.11 -21.54
N VAL A 88 14.60 19.18 -20.96
CA VAL A 88 14.17 20.36 -21.73
C VAL A 88 15.25 21.43 -21.57
N GLY A 89 16.34 21.29 -22.33
CA GLY A 89 17.33 22.37 -22.48
C GLY A 89 18.77 21.90 -22.56
N SER A 90 19.27 21.79 -23.79
CA SER A 90 20.64 22.11 -24.20
C SER A 90 21.81 21.38 -23.54
N SER A 91 22.46 20.54 -24.35
CA SER A 91 23.92 20.42 -24.49
C SER A 91 24.75 21.39 -23.63
N SER A 92 25.18 20.94 -22.45
CA SER A 92 26.45 21.30 -21.80
C SER A 92 26.57 20.54 -20.49
N GLY A 93 27.73 19.91 -20.29
CA GLY A 93 27.96 19.00 -19.19
C GLY A 93 27.89 19.68 -17.82
N SER A 94 27.29 18.98 -16.87
CA SER A 94 27.75 19.05 -15.48
C SER A 94 27.57 17.68 -14.83
N ASN A 95 28.63 17.28 -14.15
CA ASN A 95 28.87 15.97 -13.58
C ASN A 95 28.19 15.94 -12.20
N THR A 96 27.01 15.33 -12.07
CA THR A 96 26.36 15.13 -10.75
C THR A 96 25.93 13.67 -10.58
N ASP A 97 26.81 12.91 -9.92
CA ASP A 97 26.59 11.69 -9.12
C ASP A 97 25.38 10.76 -9.40
N PHE A 98 25.32 10.17 -10.59
CA PHE A 98 24.46 9.01 -10.89
C PHE A 98 25.14 7.65 -10.62
N LYS A 99 25.82 7.49 -9.46
CA LYS A 99 26.58 6.26 -9.14
C LYS A 99 25.90 5.26 -8.21
N ARG A 100 24.67 5.51 -7.74
CA ARG A 100 24.00 4.57 -6.82
C ARG A 100 23.07 3.62 -7.55
N LYS A 101 23.61 2.48 -7.99
CA LYS A 101 22.82 1.30 -8.37
C LYS A 101 22.10 0.80 -7.11
N THR A 102 20.77 0.79 -7.10
CA THR A 102 20.01 0.29 -5.94
C THR A 102 19.59 -1.15 -6.22
N PRO A 103 19.82 -2.11 -5.31
CA PRO A 103 19.28 -3.47 -5.45
C PRO A 103 17.75 -3.44 -5.53
N VAL A 104 17.14 -4.33 -6.31
CA VAL A 104 15.68 -4.39 -6.50
C VAL A 104 14.93 -4.66 -5.17
N SER A 105 15.58 -5.22 -4.15
CA SER A 105 15.01 -5.30 -2.79
C SER A 105 14.79 -3.92 -2.15
N GLY A 106 15.69 -2.97 -2.39
CA GLY A 106 15.51 -1.57 -2.03
C GLY A 106 14.47 -0.86 -2.91
N PHE A 107 14.29 -1.32 -4.16
CA PHE A 107 13.27 -0.85 -5.09
C PHE A 107 11.86 -1.22 -4.58
N VAL A 108 11.58 -2.51 -4.31
CA VAL A 108 10.27 -2.98 -3.81
C VAL A 108 9.92 -2.36 -2.45
N ASN A 109 10.88 -2.23 -1.55
CA ASN A 109 10.66 -1.57 -0.24
C ASN A 109 10.39 -0.07 -0.41
N ASN A 110 11.16 0.64 -1.26
CA ASN A 110 10.87 2.05 -1.57
C ASN A 110 9.48 2.24 -2.20
N PHE A 111 8.97 1.29 -3.00
CA PHE A 111 7.62 1.40 -3.57
C PHE A 111 6.51 1.28 -2.54
N LYS A 112 6.64 0.39 -1.55
CA LYS A 112 5.66 0.28 -0.46
C LYS A 112 5.80 1.40 0.56
N ASP A 113 7.00 1.97 0.68
CA ASP A 113 7.23 3.18 1.47
C ASP A 113 6.52 4.40 0.86
N MET A 114 6.40 4.47 -0.48
CA MET A 114 5.70 5.55 -1.19
C MET A 114 4.21 5.27 -1.49
N ALA A 115 3.78 4.01 -1.50
CA ALA A 115 2.40 3.64 -1.78
C ALA A 115 1.49 3.87 -0.57
N LEU A 116 0.34 4.51 -0.82
CA LEU A 116 -0.71 4.67 0.18
C LEU A 116 -1.54 3.39 0.25
N CYS A 117 -1.72 2.86 1.46
CA CYS A 117 -2.73 1.85 1.73
C CYS A 117 -3.94 2.46 2.45
N ILE A 118 -5.12 1.94 2.16
CA ILE A 118 -6.36 2.27 2.88
C ILE A 118 -6.63 1.14 3.86
N LEU A 119 -6.79 1.47 5.13
CA LEU A 119 -7.19 0.54 6.19
C LEU A 119 -8.62 0.84 6.64
N ASN A 120 -9.52 -0.11 6.46
CA ASN A 120 -10.82 -0.13 7.14
C ASN A 120 -10.71 -1.02 8.39
N PHE A 121 -11.21 -0.56 9.54
CA PHE A 121 -11.27 -1.36 10.77
C PHE A 121 -12.66 -1.32 11.39
N ASP A 122 -13.06 -2.40 12.04
CA ASP A 122 -14.27 -2.48 12.86
C ASP A 122 -14.09 -3.51 13.97
N GLY A 123 -14.68 -3.30 15.13
CA GLY A 123 -14.68 -4.26 16.21
C GLY A 123 -16.02 -4.32 16.93
N GLY A 124 -16.45 -5.53 17.30
CA GLY A 124 -17.74 -5.74 17.93
C GLY A 124 -17.69 -6.79 19.03
N ALA A 125 -18.61 -6.69 19.99
CA ALA A 125 -18.85 -7.69 21.01
C ALA A 125 -20.34 -8.03 21.16
N LYS A 126 -20.64 -9.33 21.35
CA LYS A 126 -21.99 -9.83 21.70
C LYS A 126 -22.23 -9.59 23.19
N GLY A 127 -22.63 -8.36 23.55
CA GLY A 127 -22.74 -7.87 24.92
C GLY A 127 -21.63 -6.87 25.27
N ASN A 128 -21.73 -6.18 26.41
CA ASN A 128 -20.77 -5.13 26.78
C ASN A 128 -20.43 -5.15 28.29
N PRO A 129 -19.47 -5.97 28.75
CA PRO A 129 -18.58 -6.82 27.95
C PRO A 129 -19.24 -8.12 27.46
N GLY A 130 -18.71 -8.70 26.39
CA GLY A 130 -19.19 -9.93 25.78
C GLY A 130 -18.17 -10.54 24.82
N LYS A 131 -18.48 -11.69 24.22
CA LYS A 131 -17.57 -12.33 23.26
C LYS A 131 -17.39 -11.41 22.05
N GLY A 132 -16.14 -11.04 21.74
CA GLY A 132 -15.84 -10.04 20.72
C GLY A 132 -14.88 -10.50 19.65
N GLY A 133 -14.90 -9.77 18.54
CA GLY A 133 -14.08 -9.97 17.36
C GLY A 133 -13.57 -8.64 16.82
N ALA A 134 -12.40 -8.68 16.19
CA ALA A 134 -11.79 -7.57 15.48
C ALA A 134 -11.71 -7.89 13.98
N GLY A 135 -12.09 -6.93 13.15
CA GLY A 135 -12.03 -7.01 11.70
C GLY A 135 -11.18 -5.88 11.12
N ALA A 136 -10.34 -6.21 10.14
CA ALA A 136 -9.60 -5.21 9.37
C ALA A 136 -9.52 -5.60 7.89
N LEU A 137 -9.58 -4.59 7.03
CA LEU A 137 -9.45 -4.73 5.58
C LEU A 137 -8.39 -3.74 5.10
N LEU A 138 -7.34 -4.26 4.45
CA LEU A 138 -6.36 -3.43 3.77
C LEU A 138 -6.64 -3.43 2.28
N LYS A 139 -6.60 -2.23 1.70
CA LYS A 139 -6.75 -1.99 0.27
C LYS A 139 -5.63 -1.11 -0.25
N THR A 140 -5.33 -1.24 -1.53
CA THR A 140 -4.60 -0.23 -2.30
C THR A 140 -5.47 1.02 -2.50
N GLU A 141 -4.84 2.11 -2.93
CA GLU A 141 -5.53 3.38 -3.21
C GLU A 141 -6.59 3.26 -4.32
N ASP A 142 -6.38 2.38 -5.30
CA ASP A 142 -7.36 2.06 -6.36
C ASP A 142 -8.49 1.12 -5.91
N GLY A 143 -8.52 0.74 -4.63
CA GLY A 143 -9.61 -0.01 -4.02
C GLY A 143 -9.47 -1.53 -4.07
N ARG A 144 -8.41 -2.08 -4.67
CA ARG A 144 -8.16 -3.53 -4.63
C ARG A 144 -7.85 -4.01 -3.23
N VAL A 145 -8.40 -5.16 -2.88
CA VAL A 145 -8.17 -5.77 -1.57
C VAL A 145 -6.81 -6.44 -1.54
N ILE A 146 -6.01 -6.06 -0.56
CA ILE A 146 -4.73 -6.70 -0.25
C ILE A 146 -4.98 -7.87 0.69
N CYS A 147 -5.74 -7.63 1.77
CA CYS A 147 -6.09 -8.68 2.71
C CYS A 147 -7.32 -8.32 3.54
N ARG A 148 -7.97 -9.37 4.05
CA ARG A 148 -8.99 -9.33 5.10
C ARG A 148 -8.45 -10.05 6.33
N LEU A 149 -8.63 -9.43 7.50
CA LEU A 149 -8.11 -9.91 8.77
C LEU A 149 -9.26 -10.03 9.77
N SER A 150 -9.27 -11.13 10.50
CA SER A 150 -10.22 -11.43 11.56
C SER A 150 -9.45 -11.93 12.79
N GLU A 151 -9.66 -11.34 13.97
CA GLU A 151 -9.03 -11.78 15.23
C GLU A 151 -10.07 -11.99 16.33
N GLY A 152 -10.10 -13.19 16.91
CA GLY A 152 -10.95 -13.48 18.08
C GLY A 152 -10.41 -12.78 19.32
N LEU A 153 -11.27 -12.09 20.08
CA LEU A 153 -10.84 -11.21 21.18
C LEU A 153 -11.20 -11.71 22.59
N GLY A 154 -11.83 -12.88 22.69
CA GLY A 154 -12.38 -13.37 23.95
C GLY A 154 -13.51 -12.45 24.46
N VAL A 155 -13.56 -12.20 25.77
CA VAL A 155 -14.57 -11.31 26.38
C VAL A 155 -14.03 -9.89 26.49
N VAL A 156 -14.62 -8.95 25.75
CA VAL A 156 -14.21 -7.54 25.70
C VAL A 156 -15.44 -6.62 25.62
N THR A 157 -15.23 -5.32 25.85
CA THR A 157 -16.24 -4.29 25.54
C THR A 157 -16.19 -3.93 24.06
N ASN A 158 -17.27 -3.34 23.52
CA ASN A 158 -17.29 -2.87 22.13
C ASN A 158 -16.14 -1.90 21.84
N ASN A 159 -15.95 -0.90 22.71
CA ASN A 159 -14.89 0.10 22.51
C ASN A 159 -13.47 -0.51 22.52
N VAL A 160 -13.25 -1.55 23.33
CA VAL A 160 -11.98 -2.29 23.33
C VAL A 160 -11.82 -3.09 22.03
N ALA A 161 -12.89 -3.71 21.54
CA ALA A 161 -12.85 -4.44 20.27
C ALA A 161 -12.47 -3.53 19.09
N GLU A 162 -13.06 -2.35 19.00
CA GLU A 162 -12.76 -1.33 17.99
C GLU A 162 -11.28 -0.91 17.98
N TYR A 163 -10.70 -0.64 19.15
CA TYR A 163 -9.27 -0.32 19.26
C TYR A 163 -8.38 -1.51 18.88
N LYS A 164 -8.75 -2.73 19.26
CA LYS A 164 -8.00 -3.93 18.90
C LYS A 164 -8.03 -4.16 17.39
N ALA A 165 -9.17 -3.92 16.73
CA ALA A 165 -9.29 -3.97 15.26
C ALA A 165 -8.39 -2.95 14.56
N LEU A 166 -8.36 -1.71 15.05
CA LEU A 166 -7.43 -0.70 14.56
C LEU A 166 -5.96 -1.17 14.71
N LEU A 167 -5.58 -1.69 15.88
CA LEU A 167 -4.23 -2.19 16.12
C LEU A 167 -3.86 -3.37 15.22
N LEU A 168 -4.79 -4.31 15.00
CA LEU A 168 -4.62 -5.45 14.11
C LEU A 168 -4.25 -4.97 12.69
N GLY A 169 -5.07 -4.07 12.13
CA GLY A 169 -4.85 -3.53 10.79
C GLY A 169 -3.54 -2.73 10.67
N LEU A 170 -3.23 -1.86 11.63
CA LEU A 170 -2.01 -1.04 11.60
C LEU A 170 -0.74 -1.90 11.67
N ARG A 171 -0.71 -2.90 12.56
CA ARG A 171 0.43 -3.82 12.67
C ARG A 171 0.64 -4.59 11.38
N TYR A 172 -0.45 -5.09 10.81
CA TYR A 172 -0.37 -5.86 9.59
C TYR A 172 0.07 -5.00 8.39
N ALA A 173 -0.39 -3.74 8.29
CA ALA A 173 0.09 -2.81 7.27
C ALA A 173 1.62 -2.62 7.33
N LEU A 174 2.18 -2.49 8.53
CA LEU A 174 3.64 -2.42 8.72
C LEU A 174 4.35 -3.72 8.34
N ILE A 175 3.78 -4.89 8.68
CA ILE A 175 4.32 -6.20 8.27
C ILE A 175 4.36 -6.32 6.74
N LYS A 176 3.35 -5.80 6.05
CA LYS A 176 3.33 -5.77 4.57
C LYS A 176 4.26 -4.71 3.97
N GLY A 177 4.87 -3.85 4.78
CA GLY A 177 5.86 -2.86 4.37
C GLY A 177 5.28 -1.49 4.04
N PHE A 178 4.00 -1.22 4.33
CA PHE A 178 3.42 0.10 4.07
C PHE A 178 3.92 1.14 5.08
N LYS A 179 4.31 2.32 4.59
CA LYS A 179 4.67 3.48 5.43
C LYS A 179 3.70 4.65 5.31
N ARG A 180 2.76 4.59 4.37
CA ARG A 180 1.70 5.60 4.21
C ARG A 180 0.35 4.93 4.34
N ILE A 181 -0.51 5.45 5.22
CA ILE A 181 -1.82 4.84 5.52
C ILE A 181 -2.93 5.87 5.70
N ASP A 182 -4.09 5.58 5.10
CA ASP A 182 -5.36 6.27 5.33
C ASP A 182 -6.34 5.32 6.05
N VAL A 183 -6.59 5.59 7.33
CA VAL A 183 -7.38 4.75 8.23
C VAL A 183 -8.83 5.23 8.27
N ARG A 184 -9.77 4.29 8.17
CA ARG A 184 -11.22 4.53 8.12
C ARG A 184 -11.92 3.58 9.09
N GLY A 185 -12.82 4.12 9.89
CA GLY A 185 -13.70 3.33 10.76
C GLY A 185 -14.95 4.13 11.10
N ASP A 186 -16.01 3.46 11.52
CA ASP A 186 -17.30 4.07 11.90
C ASP A 186 -17.40 4.34 13.42
N SER A 187 -16.43 3.91 14.21
CA SER A 187 -16.34 4.31 15.63
C SER A 187 -15.82 5.73 15.79
N MET A 188 -16.74 6.71 15.84
CA MET A 188 -16.43 8.12 16.08
C MET A 188 -15.58 8.33 17.35
N LEU A 189 -15.84 7.53 18.40
CA LEU A 189 -15.09 7.60 19.66
C LEU A 189 -13.62 7.26 19.45
N VAL A 190 -13.32 6.14 18.78
CA VAL A 190 -11.93 5.72 18.54
C VAL A 190 -11.23 6.73 17.63
N VAL A 191 -11.88 7.13 16.54
CA VAL A 191 -11.33 8.13 15.60
C VAL A 191 -10.98 9.43 16.33
N MET A 192 -11.91 10.01 17.11
CA MET A 192 -11.69 11.29 17.77
C MET A 192 -10.65 11.21 18.90
N GLN A 193 -10.55 10.09 19.60
CA GLN A 193 -9.52 9.87 20.62
C GLN A 193 -8.13 9.71 20.02
N VAL A 194 -7.98 8.95 18.93
CA VAL A 194 -6.70 8.78 18.22
C VAL A 194 -6.25 10.09 17.55
N GLN A 195 -7.20 10.93 17.12
CA GLN A 195 -6.91 12.31 16.69
C GLN A 195 -6.53 13.25 17.84
N GLY A 196 -6.66 12.82 19.10
CA GLY A 196 -6.40 13.65 20.28
C GLY A 196 -7.46 14.71 20.57
N LYS A 197 -8.61 14.66 19.87
CA LYS A 197 -9.70 15.64 20.01
C LYS A 197 -10.57 15.34 21.23
N TRP A 198 -10.73 14.07 21.59
CA TRP A 198 -11.56 13.64 22.72
C TRP A 198 -10.72 13.05 23.86
N LYS A 199 -11.14 13.30 25.10
CA LYS A 199 -10.43 12.83 26.30
C LYS A 199 -10.55 11.31 26.47
N LEU A 200 -9.44 10.69 26.85
CA LEU A 200 -9.39 9.28 27.28
C LEU A 200 -9.62 9.22 28.79
N LYS A 201 -10.64 8.46 29.22
CA LYS A 201 -11.00 8.33 30.65
C LYS A 201 -10.68 6.96 31.24
N HIS A 202 -10.90 5.89 30.48
CA HIS A 202 -10.72 4.51 30.96
C HIS A 202 -9.28 4.04 30.76
N LYS A 203 -8.73 3.36 31.77
CA LYS A 203 -7.33 2.88 31.77
C LYS A 203 -7.00 2.02 30.56
N ASP A 204 -7.87 1.07 30.22
CA ASP A 204 -7.66 0.16 29.07
C ASP A 204 -7.59 0.92 27.75
N MET A 205 -8.45 1.93 27.59
CA MET A 205 -8.48 2.79 26.41
C MET A 205 -7.24 3.69 26.32
N ILE A 206 -6.75 4.18 27.46
CA ILE A 206 -5.49 4.94 27.52
C ILE A 206 -4.33 4.06 27.05
N GLU A 207 -4.27 2.80 27.47
CA GLU A 207 -3.21 1.88 27.07
C GLU A 207 -3.29 1.51 25.58
N LEU A 208 -4.49 1.25 25.07
CA LEU A 208 -4.72 0.97 23.64
C LEU A 208 -4.37 2.18 22.77
N CYS A 209 -4.78 3.39 23.17
CA CYS A 209 -4.43 4.61 22.45
C CYS A 209 -2.92 4.88 22.47
N LYS A 210 -2.23 4.60 23.58
CA LYS A 210 -0.76 4.66 23.63
C LYS A 210 -0.14 3.72 22.60
N LYS A 211 -0.58 2.45 22.54
CA LYS A 211 -0.11 1.47 21.54
C LYS A 211 -0.35 1.94 20.10
N VAL A 212 -1.52 2.49 19.80
CA VAL A 212 -1.84 3.07 18.48
C VAL A 212 -0.91 4.23 18.17
N ASN A 213 -0.67 5.13 19.13
CA ASN A 213 0.20 6.29 18.94
C ASN A 213 1.67 5.89 18.73
N GLU A 214 2.16 4.84 19.37
CA GLU A 214 3.51 4.32 19.10
C GLU A 214 3.63 3.74 17.69
N ILE A 215 2.65 2.94 17.26
CA ILE A 215 2.62 2.37 15.91
C ILE A 215 2.48 3.47 14.85
N LYS A 216 1.66 4.50 15.11
CA LYS A 216 1.46 5.66 14.25
C LYS A 216 2.77 6.36 13.89
N LYS A 217 3.75 6.43 14.80
CA LYS A 217 5.08 7.03 14.54
C LYS A 217 5.91 6.26 13.50
N SER A 218 5.56 5.00 13.23
CA SER A 218 6.26 4.16 12.24
C SER A 218 5.79 4.42 10.80
N PHE A 219 4.74 5.22 10.61
CA PHE A 219 4.24 5.64 9.31
C PHE A 219 4.77 7.04 8.96
N THR A 220 5.28 7.21 7.74
CA THR A 220 5.69 8.51 7.18
C THR A 220 4.48 9.39 6.84
N TYR A 221 3.33 8.77 6.58
CA TYR A 221 2.03 9.44 6.45
C TYR A 221 0.95 8.64 7.17
N PHE A 222 0.17 9.32 8.01
CA PHE A 222 -0.96 8.74 8.72
C PHE A 222 -2.14 9.69 8.70
N ASN A 223 -3.27 9.23 8.18
CA ASN A 223 -4.56 9.86 8.35
C ASN A 223 -5.54 8.89 9.02
N ILE A 224 -6.46 9.40 9.83
CA ILE A 224 -7.59 8.62 10.34
C ILE A 224 -8.85 9.45 10.24
N GLN A 225 -9.92 8.86 9.72
CA GLN A 225 -11.19 9.54 9.52
C GLN A 225 -12.37 8.64 9.84
N HIS A 226 -13.46 9.26 10.25
CA HIS A 226 -14.72 8.58 10.47
C HIS A 226 -15.44 8.41 9.14
N VAL A 227 -15.96 7.21 8.90
CA VAL A 227 -16.86 6.91 7.78
C VAL A 227 -18.19 6.41 8.30
N ARG A 228 -19.26 6.54 7.51
CA ARG A 228 -20.55 5.94 7.88
C ARG A 228 -20.47 4.42 7.79
N ARG A 229 -21.25 3.70 8.60
CA ARG A 229 -21.22 2.23 8.73
C ARG A 229 -21.42 1.51 7.40
N GLU A 230 -22.25 2.04 6.51
CA GLU A 230 -22.46 1.48 5.17
C GLU A 230 -21.19 1.44 4.31
N PHE A 231 -20.18 2.26 4.60
CA PHE A 231 -18.88 2.28 3.93
C PHE A 231 -17.82 1.44 4.65
N ASN A 232 -18.19 0.72 5.71
CA ASN A 232 -17.30 -0.10 6.53
C ASN A 232 -17.75 -1.58 6.62
N SER A 233 -18.69 -2.00 5.76
CA SER A 233 -19.35 -3.32 5.82
C SER A 233 -18.38 -4.51 5.79
N ASP A 234 -17.29 -4.41 5.04
CA ASP A 234 -16.30 -5.49 4.94
C ASP A 234 -15.56 -5.71 6.27
N ALA A 235 -15.17 -4.64 6.94
CA ALA A 235 -14.49 -4.74 8.23
C ALA A 235 -15.46 -5.24 9.31
N ASP A 236 -16.71 -4.76 9.30
CA ASP A 236 -17.78 -5.26 10.18
C ASP A 236 -18.04 -6.76 9.97
N HIS A 237 -18.07 -7.21 8.70
CA HIS A 237 -18.21 -8.62 8.39
C HIS A 237 -17.04 -9.44 8.97
N GLN A 238 -15.79 -8.97 8.84
CA GLN A 238 -14.65 -9.63 9.45
C GLN A 238 -14.73 -9.67 10.98
N ALA A 239 -15.13 -8.58 11.63
CA ALA A 239 -15.30 -8.53 13.07
C ALA A 239 -16.34 -9.54 13.55
N ASN A 240 -17.46 -9.67 12.83
CA ASN A 240 -18.51 -10.63 13.13
C ASN A 240 -18.07 -12.08 12.96
N LEU A 241 -17.33 -12.41 11.90
CA LEU A 241 -16.72 -13.74 11.72
C LEU A 241 -15.75 -14.06 12.86
N ALA A 242 -15.00 -13.07 13.31
CA ALA A 242 -13.98 -13.23 14.33
C ALA A 242 -14.54 -13.56 15.72
N ILE A 243 -15.80 -13.24 16.00
CA ILE A 243 -16.45 -13.54 17.30
C ILE A 243 -16.42 -15.04 17.60
N ASP A 244 -16.47 -15.90 16.59
CA ASP A 244 -16.49 -17.36 16.78
C ASP A 244 -15.10 -17.98 16.87
N LEU A 245 -14.04 -17.20 16.61
CA LEU A 245 -12.65 -17.63 16.77
C LEU A 245 -12.25 -17.74 18.25
N ARG A 246 -11.16 -18.48 18.50
CA ARG A 246 -10.51 -18.52 19.82
C ARG A 246 -9.85 -17.17 20.12
N ASP A 247 -9.72 -16.82 21.40
CA ASP A 247 -9.01 -15.60 21.81
C ASP A 247 -7.58 -15.60 21.28
N GLY A 248 -7.19 -14.51 20.62
CA GLY A 248 -5.90 -14.32 19.94
C GLY A 248 -5.72 -15.08 18.62
N GLN A 249 -6.72 -15.85 18.17
CA GLN A 249 -6.64 -16.52 16.88
C GLN A 249 -6.88 -15.51 15.75
N VAL A 250 -5.87 -15.32 14.91
CA VAL A 250 -5.93 -14.47 13.70
C VAL A 250 -6.19 -15.35 12.47
N SER A 251 -7.13 -14.92 11.64
CA SER A 251 -7.37 -15.43 10.29
C SER A 251 -7.05 -14.34 9.27
N GLU A 252 -6.32 -14.70 8.24
CA GLU A 252 -5.93 -13.84 7.13
C GLU A 252 -6.45 -14.46 5.82
N VAL A 253 -7.17 -13.66 5.04
CA VAL A 253 -7.58 -14.02 3.68
C VAL A 253 -6.98 -12.98 2.74
N LEU A 254 -6.05 -13.41 1.89
CA LEU A 254 -5.46 -12.55 0.87
C LEU A 254 -6.51 -12.18 -0.17
N GLY A 255 -6.44 -10.95 -0.69
CA GLY A 255 -7.26 -10.57 -1.84
C GLY A 255 -6.64 -11.05 -3.15
N ASP A 256 -7.45 -11.11 -4.21
CA ASP A 256 -7.05 -11.57 -5.55
C ASP A 256 -6.04 -10.65 -6.27
N GLY A 257 -5.57 -9.59 -5.60
CA GLY A 257 -4.59 -8.62 -6.12
C GLY A 257 -3.20 -8.72 -5.49
N CYS A 258 -2.88 -9.83 -4.82
CA CYS A 258 -1.58 -10.08 -4.19
C CYS A 258 -0.57 -10.74 -5.13
#